data_AF-A0A1G6MNI5-F1
#
_entry.id   AF-A0A1G6MNI5-F1
#
_cell.length_a   1.000
_cell.length_b   1.000
_cell.length_c   1.000
_cell.angle_alpha   90.00
_cell.angle_beta   90.00
_cell.angle_gamma   90.00
#
_symmetry.space_group_name_H-M   'P 1'
#
loop_
_entity.id
_entity.type
_entity.pdbx_description
1 polymer ?
#
loop_
_entity_poly.entity_id
_entity_poly.type
_entity_poly.pdbx_seq_one_letter_code
_entity_poly.pdbx_strand_id
1 'polypeptide(L)'
;MTADTEPSALLKRVAMPGWVEMRLTKINLRTDAAKKFAACTLDHWKGTPEKSQPQTVVKPRAVAVHDSASQLLGSCTAWTIAAVTVSLGAILFDFEIEDFLVLMVWVAWLIVFVGSWLLREVTKASALEYRRQVKAAKQAAMRRDAPQLSDAEMDSLAKILSTTEGKLAYAAAVLAAETESSPVWGDPVFDDFHARVDLHRHVGEIADSARALDRARKKLGSRPGGALAKDEAVTELYERRVREFDERLAGLTQRVHGLLVYRDHVHGFEPLIEKRKWLEKHRYDQVDSGSVFDELGSAELRSATDEIDSRTREAMNFLLEDAERLSKL
;
A
#
# COMPACT_ATOMS: atom_id res chain seq x y z
N MET A 1 -16.78 6.94 27.18
CA MET A 1 -16.94 5.94 26.10
C MET A 1 -18.41 5.58 26.03
N THR A 2 -19.07 5.88 24.91
CA THR A 2 -20.41 5.35 24.63
C THR A 2 -20.31 3.84 24.42
N ALA A 3 -21.38 3.09 24.72
CA ALA A 3 -21.38 1.62 24.61
C ALA A 3 -20.96 1.11 23.21
N ASP A 4 -21.10 1.94 22.18
CA ASP A 4 -20.73 1.61 20.79
C ASP A 4 -19.22 1.62 20.51
N THR A 5 -18.40 2.13 21.44
CA THR A 5 -16.93 2.19 21.28
C THR A 5 -16.19 0.99 21.88
N GLU A 6 -16.92 0.01 22.42
CA GLU A 6 -16.30 -1.21 22.92
C GLU A 6 -15.78 -2.07 21.75
N PRO A 7 -14.52 -2.54 21.77
CA PRO A 7 -13.98 -3.37 20.69
C PRO A 7 -14.85 -4.59 20.37
N SER A 8 -15.49 -5.18 21.38
CA SER A 8 -16.35 -6.35 21.22
C SER A 8 -17.63 -6.02 20.42
N ALA A 9 -18.23 -4.84 20.63
CA ALA A 9 -19.41 -4.38 19.91
C ALA A 9 -19.08 -4.09 18.45
N LEU A 10 -17.95 -3.41 18.20
CA LEU A 10 -17.47 -3.15 16.85
C LEU A 10 -17.18 -4.46 16.09
N LEU A 11 -16.49 -5.42 16.71
CA LEU A 11 -16.20 -6.71 16.09
C LEU A 11 -17.47 -7.51 15.75
N LYS A 12 -18.53 -7.39 16.54
CA LYS A 12 -19.84 -7.97 16.22
C LYS A 12 -20.49 -7.30 15.00
N ARG A 13 -20.37 -5.97 14.86
CA ARG A 13 -20.93 -5.22 13.72
C ARG A 13 -20.23 -5.52 12.40
N VAL A 14 -18.93 -5.79 12.41
CA VAL A 14 -18.15 -6.21 11.21
C VAL A 14 -18.51 -7.64 10.78
N ALA A 15 -19.52 -8.27 11.40
CA ALA A 15 -19.95 -9.64 11.12
C ALA A 15 -18.77 -10.63 11.13
N MET A 16 -17.80 -10.43 12.04
CA MET A 16 -16.70 -11.37 12.16
C MET A 16 -17.25 -12.76 12.49
N PRO A 17 -16.86 -13.80 11.73
CA PRO A 17 -17.23 -15.15 12.07
C PRO A 17 -16.79 -15.44 13.51
N GLY A 18 -17.66 -16.07 14.29
CA GLY A 18 -17.33 -16.44 15.66
C GLY A 18 -16.05 -17.28 15.70
N TRP A 19 -15.33 -17.31 16.82
CA TRP A 19 -14.07 -18.09 16.92
C TRP A 19 -14.24 -19.56 16.49
N VAL A 20 -15.42 -20.13 16.74
CA VAL A 20 -15.82 -21.47 16.30
C VAL A 20 -15.97 -21.55 14.78
N GLU A 21 -16.60 -20.56 14.14
CA GLU A 21 -16.69 -20.49 12.67
C GLU A 21 -15.32 -20.23 12.04
N MET A 22 -14.46 -19.38 12.61
CA MET A 22 -13.10 -19.19 12.11
C MET A 22 -12.28 -20.49 12.14
N ARG A 23 -12.44 -21.30 13.19
CA ARG A 23 -11.76 -22.59 13.33
C ARG A 23 -12.32 -23.67 12.39
N LEU A 24 -13.64 -23.69 12.20
CA LEU A 24 -14.31 -24.73 11.41
C LEU A 24 -14.34 -24.43 9.91
N THR A 25 -14.49 -23.16 9.52
CA THR A 25 -14.73 -22.81 8.11
C THR A 25 -13.46 -22.58 7.31
N LYS A 26 -12.28 -22.48 7.95
CA LYS A 26 -11.08 -21.79 7.43
C LYS A 26 -11.47 -20.36 7.05
N ILE A 27 -10.78 -19.34 7.57
CA ILE A 27 -11.02 -17.92 7.26
C ILE A 27 -11.34 -17.76 5.77
N ASN A 28 -12.62 -17.59 5.43
CA ASN A 28 -13.07 -17.77 4.05
C ASN A 28 -12.90 -16.46 3.29
N LEU A 29 -11.65 -16.18 2.92
CA LEU A 29 -11.28 -15.03 2.08
C LEU A 29 -11.71 -15.34 0.64
N ARG A 30 -13.02 -15.26 0.39
CA ARG A 30 -13.63 -15.63 -0.90
C ARG A 30 -13.19 -14.69 -2.01
N THR A 31 -13.11 -13.40 -1.72
CA THR A 31 -12.79 -12.36 -2.71
C THR A 31 -11.29 -12.09 -2.77
N ASP A 32 -10.80 -11.68 -3.93
CA ASP A 32 -9.39 -11.31 -4.08
C ASP A 32 -9.04 -10.05 -3.28
N ALA A 33 -10.00 -9.11 -3.13
CA ALA A 33 -9.87 -7.97 -2.23
C ALA A 33 -9.67 -8.41 -0.76
N ALA A 34 -10.42 -9.41 -0.27
CA ALA A 34 -10.25 -9.92 1.08
C ALA A 34 -8.86 -10.54 1.29
N LYS A 35 -8.37 -11.32 0.32
CA LYS A 35 -7.02 -11.88 0.36
C LYS A 35 -5.95 -10.78 0.31
N LYS A 36 -6.16 -9.74 -0.51
CA LYS A 36 -5.27 -8.58 -0.67
C LYS A 36 -5.08 -7.84 0.65
N PHE A 37 -6.17 -7.43 1.28
CA PHE A 37 -6.09 -6.68 2.53
C PHE A 37 -5.65 -7.56 3.71
N ALA A 38 -6.02 -8.85 3.74
CA ALA A 38 -5.49 -9.78 4.74
C ALA A 38 -3.97 -9.96 4.61
N ALA A 39 -3.44 -10.06 3.39
CA ALA A 39 -2.00 -10.10 3.15
C ALA A 39 -1.31 -8.79 3.57
N CYS A 40 -1.90 -7.63 3.24
CA CYS A 40 -1.43 -6.32 3.72
C CYS A 40 -1.34 -6.29 5.26
N THR A 41 -2.42 -6.63 5.96
CA THR A 41 -2.44 -6.71 7.42
C THR A 41 -1.35 -7.63 7.96
N LEU A 42 -1.16 -8.79 7.33
CA LEU A 42 -0.15 -9.76 7.76
C LEU A 42 1.28 -9.23 7.57
N ASP A 43 1.57 -8.55 6.46
CA ASP A 43 2.88 -7.98 6.18
C ASP A 43 3.24 -6.88 7.20
N HIS A 44 2.32 -5.96 7.47
CA HIS A 44 2.49 -4.94 8.51
C HIS A 44 2.58 -5.56 9.91
N TRP A 45 1.76 -6.59 10.20
CA TRP A 45 1.83 -7.30 11.48
C TRP A 45 3.16 -8.03 11.71
N LYS A 46 3.79 -8.55 10.65
CA LYS A 46 5.14 -9.13 10.73
C LYS A 46 6.21 -8.06 10.90
N GLY A 47 5.90 -6.81 10.57
CA GLY A 47 6.88 -5.74 10.51
C GLY A 47 7.73 -5.76 9.27
N THR A 48 7.23 -6.39 8.22
CA THR A 48 7.84 -6.23 6.90
C THR A 48 7.70 -4.74 6.58
N PRO A 49 8.81 -4.00 6.38
CA PRO A 49 8.72 -2.57 6.08
C PRO A 49 7.80 -2.39 4.89
N GLU A 50 6.91 -1.40 4.94
CA GLU A 50 6.10 -1.01 3.80
C GLU A 50 7.06 -0.78 2.64
N LYS A 51 7.07 -1.74 1.71
CA LYS A 51 8.03 -1.69 0.62
C LYS A 51 7.54 -0.55 -0.25
N SER A 52 8.36 0.49 -0.33
CA SER A 52 8.15 1.64 -1.19
C SER A 52 7.56 1.15 -2.50
N GLN A 53 6.46 1.76 -2.93
CA GLN A 53 5.88 1.49 -4.24
C GLN A 53 7.02 1.44 -5.26
N PRO A 54 7.04 0.51 -6.23
CA PRO A 54 8.16 0.36 -7.16
C PRO A 54 8.59 1.68 -7.81
N GLN A 55 7.64 2.62 -7.95
CA GLN A 55 7.83 3.95 -8.53
C GLN A 55 8.56 4.93 -7.59
N THR A 56 8.54 4.74 -6.27
CA THR A 56 9.19 5.62 -5.29
C THR A 56 10.59 5.16 -4.90
N VAL A 57 11.08 4.02 -5.40
CA VAL A 57 12.47 3.58 -5.19
C VAL A 57 13.40 4.45 -6.02
N VAL A 58 13.84 5.56 -5.42
CA VAL A 58 14.82 6.48 -6.02
C VAL A 58 16.10 5.71 -6.29
N LYS A 59 16.50 5.66 -7.56
CA LYS A 59 17.77 5.04 -7.98
C LYS A 59 18.92 5.77 -7.28
N PRO A 60 19.78 5.07 -6.51
CA PRO A 60 20.89 5.72 -5.82
C PRO A 60 21.76 6.48 -6.82
N ARG A 61 22.19 7.69 -6.47
CA ARG A 61 23.02 8.52 -7.35
C ARG A 61 24.25 7.76 -7.86
N ALA A 62 24.87 6.93 -7.01
CA ALA A 62 26.00 6.09 -7.40
C ALA A 62 25.66 5.09 -8.53
N VAL A 63 24.46 4.50 -8.51
CA VAL A 63 23.99 3.58 -9.57
C VAL A 63 23.61 4.37 -10.83
N ALA A 64 23.03 5.56 -10.69
CA ALA A 64 22.76 6.42 -11.84
C ALA A 64 24.06 6.88 -12.53
N VAL A 65 25.07 7.29 -11.75
CA VAL A 65 26.41 7.66 -12.25
C VAL A 65 27.10 6.47 -12.88
N HIS A 66 27.00 5.27 -12.30
CA HIS A 66 27.53 4.05 -12.91
C HIS A 66 26.91 3.81 -14.29
N ASP A 67 25.59 3.93 -14.42
CA ASP A 67 24.92 3.68 -15.71
C ASP A 67 25.34 4.71 -16.77
N SER A 68 25.42 6.00 -16.41
CA SER A 68 25.96 7.04 -17.29
C SER A 68 27.44 6.83 -17.63
N ALA A 69 28.28 6.48 -16.65
CA ALA A 69 29.70 6.22 -16.85
C ALA A 69 29.92 4.97 -17.71
N SER A 70 29.10 3.93 -17.59
CA SER A 70 29.17 2.73 -18.42
C SER A 70 28.79 2.99 -19.88
N GLN A 71 27.85 3.91 -20.13
CA GLN A 71 27.53 4.37 -21.49
C GLN A 71 28.69 5.15 -22.11
N LEU A 72 29.32 6.04 -21.35
CA LEU A 72 30.50 6.79 -21.82
C LEU A 72 31.75 5.91 -21.98
N LEU A 73 31.98 4.97 -21.07
CA LEU A 73 33.08 4.01 -21.19
C LEU A 73 32.86 3.08 -22.38
N GLY A 74 31.61 2.65 -22.63
CA GLY A 74 31.26 1.86 -23.80
C GLY A 74 31.50 2.58 -25.13
N SER A 75 31.33 3.91 -25.18
CA SER A 75 31.72 4.68 -26.36
C SER A 75 33.23 4.85 -26.46
N CYS A 76 33.94 5.12 -25.36
CA CYS A 76 35.41 5.22 -25.35
C CYS A 76 36.12 3.92 -25.73
N THR A 77 35.58 2.75 -25.34
CA THR A 77 36.15 1.46 -25.77
C THR A 77 36.00 1.24 -27.28
N ALA A 78 34.90 1.69 -27.89
CA ALA A 78 34.72 1.63 -29.33
C ALA A 78 35.76 2.51 -30.08
N TRP A 79 35.99 3.74 -29.59
CA TRP A 79 37.01 4.63 -30.17
C TRP A 79 38.43 4.12 -29.99
N THR A 80 38.75 3.50 -28.84
CA THR A 80 40.08 2.92 -28.61
C THR A 80 40.32 1.67 -29.45
N ILE A 81 39.30 0.82 -29.67
CA ILE A 81 39.41 -0.31 -30.62
C ILE A 81 39.66 0.23 -32.03
N ALA A 82 38.92 1.25 -32.47
CA ALA A 82 39.14 1.88 -33.78
C ALA A 82 40.55 2.47 -33.91
N ALA A 83 41.03 3.18 -32.88
CA ALA A 83 42.38 3.75 -32.86
C ALA A 83 43.47 2.66 -32.90
N VAL A 84 43.34 1.60 -32.10
CA VAL A 84 44.27 0.46 -32.13
C VAL A 84 44.26 -0.20 -33.51
N THR A 85 43.11 -0.35 -34.14
CA THR A 85 43.01 -0.94 -35.50
C THR A 85 43.74 -0.07 -36.54
N VAL A 86 43.61 1.26 -36.44
CA VAL A 86 44.33 2.21 -37.31
C VAL A 86 45.84 2.20 -37.03
N SER A 87 46.25 2.19 -35.76
CA SER A 87 47.66 2.13 -35.37
C SER A 87 48.33 0.82 -35.78
N LEU A 88 47.63 -0.32 -35.65
CA LEU A 88 48.13 -1.61 -36.14
C LEU A 88 48.32 -1.58 -37.66
N GLY A 89 47.45 -0.87 -38.38
CA GLY A 89 47.61 -0.57 -39.80
C GLY A 89 48.86 0.26 -40.07
N ALA A 90 49.16 1.27 -39.24
CA ALA A 90 50.31 2.16 -39.41
C ALA A 90 51.67 1.50 -39.09
N ILE A 91 51.73 0.57 -38.11
CA ILE A 91 52.94 -0.19 -37.77
C ILE A 91 53.37 -1.10 -38.94
N LEU A 92 52.42 -1.56 -39.77
CA LEU A 92 52.76 -2.25 -41.02
C LEU A 92 53.45 -1.33 -42.07
N PHE A 93 53.57 -0.01 -41.81
CA PHE A 93 54.13 1.00 -42.72
C PHE A 93 55.36 1.77 -42.19
N ASP A 94 56.04 1.28 -41.13
CA ASP A 94 57.41 1.68 -40.71
C ASP A 94 57.59 3.18 -40.35
N PHE A 95 57.23 3.59 -39.12
CA PHE A 95 57.31 4.99 -38.63
C PHE A 95 58.06 5.09 -37.28
N GLU A 96 59.16 5.85 -37.17
CA GLU A 96 60.07 5.91 -36.00
C GLU A 96 59.54 6.63 -34.72
N ILE A 97 58.23 6.84 -34.55
CA ILE A 97 57.60 7.49 -33.36
C ILE A 97 56.93 6.45 -32.42
N GLU A 98 57.19 5.16 -32.63
CA GLU A 98 56.34 4.06 -32.14
C GLU A 98 56.35 3.84 -30.62
N ASP A 99 57.51 3.86 -29.94
CA ASP A 99 57.58 3.39 -28.54
C ASP A 99 56.84 4.29 -27.54
N PHE A 100 56.91 5.61 -27.70
CA PHE A 100 56.27 6.55 -26.77
C PHE A 100 54.74 6.56 -26.90
N LEU A 101 54.23 6.50 -28.13
CA LEU A 101 52.78 6.47 -28.39
C LEU A 101 52.16 5.16 -27.90
N VAL A 102 52.84 4.03 -28.13
CA VAL A 102 52.40 2.73 -27.61
C VAL A 102 52.32 2.75 -26.09
N LEU A 103 53.35 3.27 -25.40
CA LEU A 103 53.33 3.40 -23.94
C LEU A 103 52.16 4.27 -23.45
N MET A 104 51.91 5.42 -24.08
CA MET A 104 50.80 6.31 -23.71
C MET A 104 49.43 5.66 -23.89
N VAL A 105 49.25 4.88 -24.96
CA VAL A 105 48.02 4.11 -25.19
C VAL A 105 47.84 3.06 -24.09
N TRP A 106 48.89 2.31 -23.73
CA TRP A 106 48.84 1.32 -22.65
C TRP A 106 48.51 1.94 -21.29
N VAL A 107 49.12 3.08 -20.94
CA VAL A 107 48.84 3.79 -19.69
C VAL A 107 47.41 4.29 -19.65
N ALA A 108 46.92 4.90 -20.74
CA ALA A 108 45.53 5.32 -20.86
C ALA A 108 44.56 4.13 -20.67
N TRP A 109 44.89 2.98 -21.27
CA TRP A 109 44.10 1.76 -21.13
C TRP A 109 44.06 1.25 -19.69
N LEU A 110 45.21 1.23 -19.01
CA LEU A 110 45.31 0.81 -17.61
C LEU A 110 44.47 1.73 -16.71
N ILE A 111 44.53 3.04 -16.90
CA ILE A 111 43.74 4.01 -16.13
C ILE A 111 42.24 3.77 -16.33
N VAL A 112 41.80 3.59 -17.58
CA VAL A 112 40.39 3.28 -17.89
C VAL A 112 39.97 1.95 -17.26
N PHE A 113 40.81 0.93 -17.35
CA PHE A 113 40.53 -0.40 -16.80
C PHE A 113 40.43 -0.39 -15.27
N VAL A 114 41.44 0.18 -14.58
CA VAL A 114 41.47 0.29 -13.12
C VAL A 114 40.35 1.19 -12.61
N GLY A 115 40.10 2.32 -13.28
CA GLY A 115 39.00 3.22 -12.96
C GLY A 115 37.64 2.53 -13.10
N SER A 116 37.41 1.78 -14.18
CA SER A 116 36.20 0.99 -14.37
C SER A 116 36.05 -0.11 -13.31
N TRP A 117 37.13 -0.81 -12.99
CA TRP A 117 37.14 -1.86 -11.97
C TRP A 117 36.80 -1.32 -10.57
N LEU A 118 37.45 -0.23 -10.15
CA LEU A 118 37.17 0.44 -8.87
C LEU A 118 35.73 0.97 -8.82
N LEU A 119 35.26 1.62 -9.90
CA LEU A 119 33.89 2.11 -9.96
C LEU A 119 32.88 0.97 -9.83
N ARG A 120 33.16 -0.19 -10.45
CA ARG A 120 32.32 -1.38 -10.35
C ARG A 120 32.31 -1.93 -8.92
N GLU A 121 33.46 -1.98 -8.25
CA GLU A 121 33.53 -2.52 -6.88
C GLU A 121 32.80 -1.64 -5.86
N VAL A 122 32.99 -0.32 -5.96
CA VAL A 122 32.31 0.64 -5.09
C VAL A 122 30.79 0.63 -5.32
N THR A 123 30.35 0.42 -6.56
CA THR A 123 28.91 0.46 -6.90
C THR A 123 28.19 -0.87 -6.68
N LYS A 124 28.90 -2.02 -6.66
CA LYS A 124 28.31 -3.36 -6.46
C LYS A 124 27.40 -3.45 -5.24
N ALA A 125 27.84 -2.96 -4.08
CA ALA A 125 27.06 -3.03 -2.84
C ALA A 125 25.74 -2.25 -2.96
N SER A 126 25.82 -1.00 -3.43
CA SER A 126 24.66 -0.13 -3.64
C SER A 126 23.71 -0.67 -4.73
N ALA A 127 24.24 -1.26 -5.79
CA ALA A 127 23.47 -1.86 -6.87
C ALA A 127 22.75 -3.15 -6.41
N LEU A 128 23.40 -3.96 -5.56
CA LEU A 128 22.81 -5.16 -4.99
C LEU A 128 21.66 -4.80 -4.05
N GLU A 129 21.86 -3.81 -3.18
CA GLU A 129 20.83 -3.31 -2.28
C GLU A 129 19.66 -2.72 -3.06
N TYR A 130 19.91 -1.88 -4.06
CA TYR A 130 18.88 -1.34 -4.95
C TYR A 130 18.11 -2.46 -5.65
N ARG A 131 18.78 -3.48 -6.21
CA ARG A 131 18.12 -4.64 -6.82
C ARG A 131 17.28 -5.43 -5.82
N ARG A 132 17.73 -5.58 -4.57
CA ARG A 132 16.95 -6.21 -3.50
C ARG A 132 15.71 -5.40 -3.20
N GLN A 133 15.82 -4.07 -3.07
CA GLN A 133 14.68 -3.18 -2.84
C GLN A 133 13.69 -3.24 -4.01
N VAL A 134 14.14 -3.16 -5.26
CA VAL A 134 13.28 -3.26 -6.45
C VAL A 134 12.61 -4.63 -6.56
N LYS A 135 13.33 -5.73 -6.35
CA LYS A 135 12.73 -7.07 -6.35
C LYS A 135 11.69 -7.21 -5.25
N ALA A 136 12.00 -6.70 -4.07
CA ALA A 136 11.10 -6.75 -2.93
C ALA A 136 9.84 -5.89 -3.18
N ALA A 137 9.98 -4.69 -3.75
CA ALA A 137 8.88 -3.81 -4.13
C ALA A 137 8.03 -4.42 -5.25
N LYS A 138 8.64 -5.01 -6.28
CA LYS A 138 7.93 -5.76 -7.33
C LYS A 138 7.14 -6.94 -6.76
N GLN A 139 7.74 -7.70 -5.84
CA GLN A 139 7.05 -8.80 -5.19
C GLN A 139 5.90 -8.32 -4.30
N ALA A 140 6.03 -7.18 -3.63
CA ALA A 140 4.92 -6.56 -2.91
C ALA A 140 3.81 -6.08 -3.85
N ALA A 141 4.15 -5.46 -4.99
CA ALA A 141 3.18 -5.08 -6.02
C ALA A 141 2.46 -6.31 -6.59
N MET A 142 3.19 -7.36 -6.96
CA MET A 142 2.60 -8.63 -7.40
C MET A 142 1.66 -9.25 -6.35
N ARG A 143 2.03 -9.15 -5.06
CA ARG A 143 1.17 -9.58 -3.96
C ARG A 143 -0.09 -8.72 -3.80
N ARG A 144 -0.02 -7.42 -4.11
CA ARG A 144 -1.19 -6.54 -4.13
C ARG A 144 -2.15 -6.91 -5.25
N ASP A 145 -1.63 -7.34 -6.41
CA ASP A 145 -2.43 -7.60 -7.61
C ASP A 145 -3.01 -9.02 -7.66
N ALA A 146 -2.33 -10.02 -7.10
CA ALA A 146 -2.78 -11.42 -7.10
C ALA A 146 -2.44 -12.12 -5.77
N PRO A 147 -3.19 -11.85 -4.69
CA PRO A 147 -2.88 -12.35 -3.38
C PRO A 147 -3.30 -13.81 -3.24
N GLN A 148 -2.34 -14.72 -3.36
CA GLN A 148 -2.47 -16.06 -2.82
C GLN A 148 -1.83 -16.09 -1.43
N LEU A 149 -2.65 -16.28 -0.40
CA LEU A 149 -2.19 -16.56 0.95
C LEU A 149 -1.77 -18.03 1.04
N SER A 150 -0.51 -18.27 1.33
CA SER A 150 0.01 -19.61 1.62
C SER A 150 -0.57 -20.16 2.92
N ASP A 151 -0.57 -21.48 3.10
CA ASP A 151 -1.04 -22.13 4.34
C ASP A 151 -0.31 -21.57 5.59
N ALA A 152 0.99 -21.32 5.48
CA ALA A 152 1.78 -20.70 6.56
C ALA A 152 1.35 -19.26 6.88
N GLU A 153 0.87 -18.51 5.89
CA GLU A 153 0.30 -17.18 6.09
C GLU A 153 -1.09 -17.25 6.72
N MET A 154 -1.91 -18.23 6.34
CA MET A 154 -3.20 -18.49 6.99
C MET A 154 -3.02 -18.87 8.46
N ASP A 155 -2.04 -19.71 8.79
CA ASP A 155 -1.68 -20.04 10.17
C ASP A 155 -1.18 -18.82 10.95
N SER A 156 -0.41 -17.96 10.28
CA SER A 156 0.05 -16.70 10.88
C SER A 156 -1.13 -15.76 11.16
N LEU A 157 -2.09 -15.66 10.24
CA LEU A 157 -3.30 -14.87 10.40
C LEU A 157 -4.17 -15.40 11.55
N ALA A 158 -4.32 -16.72 11.68
CA ALA A 158 -5.02 -17.33 12.81
C ALA A 158 -4.37 -17.00 14.16
N LYS A 159 -3.03 -16.92 14.20
CA LYS A 159 -2.31 -16.47 15.41
C LYS A 159 -2.56 -15.00 15.72
N ILE A 160 -2.63 -14.13 14.71
CA ILE A 160 -2.95 -12.70 14.89
C ILE A 160 -4.34 -12.56 15.50
N LEU A 161 -5.32 -13.30 14.97
CA LEU A 161 -6.71 -13.28 15.43
C LEU A 161 -6.93 -13.80 16.85
N SER A 162 -5.90 -14.37 17.48
CA SER A 162 -5.98 -14.75 18.90
C SER A 162 -5.98 -13.56 19.85
N THR A 163 -5.50 -12.39 19.41
CA THR A 163 -5.43 -11.17 20.23
C THR A 163 -6.48 -10.14 19.81
N THR A 164 -6.88 -9.26 20.72
CA THR A 164 -7.90 -8.23 20.44
C THR A 164 -7.38 -7.23 19.41
N GLU A 165 -6.12 -6.84 19.49
CA GLU A 165 -5.43 -5.95 18.55
C GLU A 165 -5.39 -6.58 17.16
N GLY A 166 -5.08 -7.88 17.08
CA GLY A 166 -5.06 -8.60 15.81
C GLY A 166 -6.44 -8.72 15.18
N LYS A 167 -7.49 -8.90 15.98
CA LYS A 167 -8.88 -8.84 15.51
C LYS A 167 -9.24 -7.46 14.97
N LEU A 168 -8.84 -6.37 15.63
CA LEU A 168 -9.08 -5.01 15.11
C LEU A 168 -8.35 -4.76 13.79
N ALA A 169 -7.10 -5.21 13.67
CA ALA A 169 -6.34 -5.11 12.42
C ALA A 169 -7.00 -5.90 11.28
N TYR A 170 -7.50 -7.11 11.57
CA TYR A 170 -8.24 -7.91 10.60
C TYR A 170 -9.62 -7.31 10.26
N ALA A 171 -10.33 -6.70 11.22
CA ALA A 171 -11.57 -5.98 10.95
C ALA A 171 -11.34 -4.88 9.92
N ALA A 172 -10.27 -4.09 10.08
CA ALA A 172 -9.93 -3.07 9.10
C ALA A 172 -9.68 -3.66 7.70
N ALA A 173 -9.03 -4.83 7.61
CA ALA A 173 -8.82 -5.53 6.35
C ALA A 173 -10.13 -5.95 5.68
N VAL A 174 -11.08 -6.49 6.45
CA VAL A 174 -12.41 -6.89 5.97
C VAL A 174 -13.18 -5.68 5.48
N LEU A 175 -13.22 -4.60 6.26
CA LEU A 175 -13.91 -3.36 5.89
C LEU A 175 -13.33 -2.75 4.61
N ALA A 176 -12.00 -2.70 4.49
CA ALA A 176 -11.36 -2.24 3.26
C ALA A 176 -11.69 -3.12 2.05
N ALA A 177 -11.75 -4.45 2.24
CA ALA A 177 -12.12 -5.38 1.18
C ALA A 177 -13.57 -5.21 0.73
N GLU A 178 -14.50 -5.00 1.67
CA GLU A 178 -15.91 -4.70 1.37
C GLU A 178 -16.04 -3.39 0.60
N THR A 179 -15.38 -2.33 1.07
CA THR A 179 -15.36 -1.03 0.38
C THR A 179 -14.81 -1.15 -1.03
N GLU A 180 -13.63 -1.78 -1.23
CA GLU A 180 -13.02 -1.93 -2.55
C GLU A 180 -13.87 -2.80 -3.49
N SER A 181 -14.61 -3.76 -2.94
CA SER A 181 -15.50 -4.64 -3.74
C SER A 181 -16.82 -3.97 -4.12
N SER A 182 -17.17 -2.82 -3.55
CA SER A 182 -18.37 -2.10 -3.91
C SER A 182 -18.30 -1.63 -5.38
N PRO A 183 -19.35 -1.83 -6.20
CA PRO A 183 -19.39 -1.33 -7.59
C PRO A 183 -19.22 0.19 -7.69
N VAL A 184 -19.54 0.91 -6.62
CA VAL A 184 -19.42 2.37 -6.52
C VAL A 184 -17.96 2.79 -6.37
N TRP A 185 -17.13 1.96 -5.74
CA TRP A 185 -15.73 2.29 -5.50
C TRP A 185 -14.99 2.61 -6.78
N GLY A 186 -15.26 1.87 -7.86
CA GLY A 186 -14.66 2.10 -9.19
C GLY A 186 -15.32 3.19 -10.03
N ASP A 187 -16.37 3.85 -9.54
CA ASP A 187 -17.07 4.88 -10.31
C ASP A 187 -16.22 6.18 -10.40
N PRO A 188 -16.09 6.82 -11.58
CA PRO A 188 -15.29 8.04 -11.75
C PRO A 188 -15.72 9.20 -10.85
N VAL A 189 -17.00 9.26 -10.44
CA VAL A 189 -17.50 10.32 -9.56
C VAL A 189 -16.73 10.36 -8.23
N PHE A 190 -16.29 9.22 -7.69
CA PHE A 190 -15.49 9.21 -6.47
C PHE A 190 -14.09 9.82 -6.67
N ASP A 191 -13.55 9.75 -7.89
CA ASP A 191 -12.27 10.40 -8.24
C ASP A 191 -12.44 11.92 -8.39
N ASP A 192 -13.52 12.35 -9.06
CA ASP A 192 -13.83 13.78 -9.29
C ASP A 192 -14.00 14.56 -7.98
N PHE A 193 -14.57 13.91 -6.96
CA PHE A 193 -14.75 14.50 -5.63
C PHE A 193 -13.60 14.20 -4.67
N HIS A 194 -12.52 13.55 -5.10
CA HIS A 194 -11.41 13.12 -4.23
C HIS A 194 -11.88 12.33 -2.99
N ALA A 195 -12.99 11.60 -3.10
CA ALA A 195 -13.60 10.88 -1.99
C ALA A 195 -12.89 9.55 -1.68
N ARG A 196 -12.06 9.03 -2.59
CA ARG A 196 -11.32 7.78 -2.40
C ARG A 196 -10.15 7.96 -1.43
N VAL A 197 -10.25 7.28 -0.28
CA VAL A 197 -9.13 7.14 0.66
C VAL A 197 -8.19 6.01 0.23
N ASP A 198 -6.91 6.10 0.59
CA ASP A 198 -5.96 5.00 0.41
C ASP A 198 -6.22 3.90 1.45
N LEU A 199 -7.11 2.98 1.09
CA LEU A 199 -7.49 1.84 1.95
C LEU A 199 -6.28 0.99 2.36
N HIS A 200 -5.28 0.82 1.48
CA HIS A 200 -4.12 0.00 1.77
C HIS A 200 -3.24 0.65 2.83
N ARG A 201 -3.02 1.97 2.71
CA ARG A 201 -2.30 2.76 3.71
C ARG A 201 -3.00 2.70 5.06
N HIS A 202 -4.32 2.96 5.12
CA HIS A 202 -5.06 2.96 6.38
C HIS A 202 -5.06 1.58 7.07
N VAL A 203 -5.25 0.49 6.31
CA VAL A 203 -5.14 -0.87 6.84
C VAL A 203 -3.73 -1.15 7.37
N GLY A 204 -2.69 -0.72 6.66
CA GLY A 204 -1.29 -0.86 7.08
C GLY A 204 -0.99 -0.13 8.38
N GLU A 205 -1.39 1.14 8.49
CA GLU A 205 -1.19 1.95 9.70
C GLU A 205 -1.94 1.40 10.92
N ILE A 206 -3.16 0.89 10.73
CA ILE A 206 -3.94 0.21 11.79
C ILE A 206 -3.23 -1.07 12.21
N ALA A 207 -2.78 -1.89 11.26
CA ALA A 207 -2.07 -3.14 11.55
C ALA A 207 -0.74 -2.91 12.28
N ASP A 208 0.02 -1.88 11.91
CA ASP A 208 1.25 -1.49 12.59
C ASP A 208 1.00 -1.01 14.02
N SER A 209 -0.04 -0.19 14.22
CA SER A 209 -0.45 0.29 15.55
C SER A 209 -0.89 -0.86 16.45
N ALA A 210 -1.69 -1.78 15.90
CA ALA A 210 -2.17 -2.97 16.59
C ALA A 210 -1.01 -3.90 16.98
N ARG A 211 -0.06 -4.14 16.07
CA ARG A 211 1.17 -4.89 16.33
C ARG A 211 2.01 -4.26 17.43
N ALA A 212 2.21 -2.95 17.38
CA ALA A 212 3.01 -2.23 18.38
C ALA A 212 2.38 -2.35 19.77
N LEU A 213 1.04 -2.24 19.86
CA LEU A 213 0.29 -2.40 21.10
C LEU A 213 0.35 -3.83 21.65
N ASP A 214 0.14 -4.85 20.80
CA ASP A 214 0.27 -6.27 21.17
C ASP A 214 1.68 -6.59 21.72
N ARG A 215 2.73 -6.11 21.04
CA ARG A 215 4.11 -6.29 21.50
C ARG A 215 4.37 -5.57 22.83
N ALA A 216 3.84 -4.37 23.01
CA ALA A 216 3.98 -3.61 24.25
C ALA A 216 3.29 -4.31 25.43
N ARG A 217 2.07 -4.83 25.23
CA ARG A 217 1.33 -5.62 26.23
C ARG A 217 2.05 -6.92 26.57
N LYS A 218 2.55 -7.66 25.58
CA LYS A 218 3.36 -8.86 25.80
C LYS A 218 4.64 -8.57 26.60
N LYS A 219 5.28 -7.42 26.34
CA LYS A 219 6.48 -6.99 27.08
C LYS A 219 6.16 -6.59 28.53
N LEU A 220 4.99 -6.01 28.79
CA LEU A 220 4.55 -5.68 30.14
C LEU A 220 4.31 -6.94 30.98
N GLY A 221 3.79 -8.02 30.36
CA GLY A 221 3.55 -9.29 31.03
C GLY A 221 2.34 -9.27 31.97
N SER A 222 2.26 -10.25 32.86
CA SER A 222 1.20 -10.33 33.86
C SER A 222 1.41 -9.33 35.00
N ARG A 223 0.33 -8.99 35.73
CA ARG A 223 0.40 -8.17 36.95
C ARG A 223 1.48 -8.74 37.89
N PRO A 224 2.35 -7.89 38.48
CA PRO A 224 3.37 -8.34 39.42
C PRO A 224 2.72 -9.11 40.58
N GLY A 225 3.29 -10.27 40.90
CA GLY A 225 2.85 -11.14 41.99
C GLY A 225 3.83 -11.16 43.16
N GLY A 226 3.45 -11.86 44.24
CA GLY A 226 4.34 -12.11 45.38
C GLY A 226 4.79 -10.84 46.11
N ALA A 227 6.09 -10.71 46.37
CA ALA A 227 6.65 -9.56 47.07
C ALA A 227 6.50 -8.24 46.28
N LEU A 228 6.60 -8.29 44.94
CA LEU A 228 6.45 -7.11 44.08
C LEU A 228 5.01 -6.58 44.05
N ALA A 229 4.01 -7.42 44.33
CA ALA A 229 2.61 -6.98 44.44
C ALA A 229 2.35 -6.12 45.69
N LYS A 230 3.23 -6.18 46.68
CA LYS A 230 3.17 -5.35 47.90
C LYS A 230 3.90 -4.01 47.74
N ASP A 231 4.71 -3.89 46.69
CA ASP A 231 5.38 -2.64 46.35
C ASP A 231 4.39 -1.75 45.60
N GLU A 232 3.97 -0.67 46.27
CA GLU A 232 2.98 0.29 45.76
C GLU A 232 3.49 0.99 44.50
N ALA A 233 4.78 1.35 44.45
CA ALA A 233 5.37 2.04 43.30
C ALA A 233 5.40 1.12 42.07
N VAL A 234 5.70 -0.16 42.25
CA VAL A 234 5.67 -1.16 41.17
C VAL A 234 4.24 -1.37 40.67
N THR A 235 3.27 -1.46 41.58
CA THR A 235 1.85 -1.64 41.24
C THR A 235 1.29 -0.42 40.50
N GLU A 236 1.59 0.79 40.98
CA GLU A 236 1.17 2.05 40.36
C GLU A 236 1.76 2.19 38.94
N LEU A 237 3.05 1.86 38.77
CA LEU A 237 3.69 1.87 37.46
C LEU A 237 3.02 0.90 36.49
N TYR A 238 2.71 -0.32 36.94
CA TYR A 238 2.01 -1.31 36.13
C TYR A 238 0.62 -0.82 35.72
N GLU A 239 -0.18 -0.33 36.67
CA GLU A 239 -1.54 0.19 36.41
C GLU A 239 -1.53 1.40 35.49
N ARG A 240 -0.53 2.30 35.62
CA ARG A 240 -0.32 3.39 34.67
C ARG A 240 -0.07 2.89 33.25
N ARG A 241 0.79 1.88 33.06
CA ARG A 241 1.05 1.30 31.73
C ARG A 241 -0.18 0.59 31.15
N VAL A 242 -0.96 -0.09 31.98
CA VAL A 242 -2.23 -0.70 31.53
C VAL A 242 -3.19 0.38 31.03
N ARG A 243 -3.37 1.48 31.77
CA ARG A 243 -4.20 2.61 31.33
C ARG A 243 -3.73 3.21 30.00
N GLU A 244 -2.43 3.45 29.85
CA GLU A 244 -1.85 3.93 28.57
C GLU A 244 -2.16 2.97 27.40
N PHE A 245 -2.16 1.66 27.64
CA PHE A 245 -2.50 0.68 26.61
C PHE A 245 -4.00 0.63 26.29
N ASP A 246 -4.86 0.82 27.28
CA ASP A 246 -6.30 0.89 27.09
C ASP A 246 -6.70 2.14 26.31
N GLU A 247 -6.08 3.28 26.58
CA GLU A 247 -6.25 4.51 25.80
C GLU A 247 -5.81 4.31 24.35
N ARG A 248 -4.67 3.66 24.10
CA ARG A 248 -4.22 3.32 22.75
C ARG A 248 -5.15 2.34 22.04
N LEU A 249 -5.70 1.37 22.77
CA LEU A 249 -6.69 0.42 22.23
C LEU A 249 -7.98 1.15 21.84
N ALA A 250 -8.44 2.11 22.66
CA ALA A 250 -9.59 2.94 22.35
C ALA A 250 -9.35 3.78 21.09
N GLY A 251 -8.17 4.41 20.97
CA GLY A 251 -7.78 5.14 19.76
C GLY A 251 -7.75 4.24 18.51
N LEU A 252 -7.19 3.03 18.62
CA LEU A 252 -7.21 2.05 17.54
C LEU A 252 -8.64 1.64 17.14
N THR A 253 -9.51 1.42 18.13
CA THR A 253 -10.92 1.08 17.91
C THR A 253 -11.66 2.20 17.20
N GLN A 254 -11.39 3.46 17.56
CA GLN A 254 -11.96 4.63 16.91
C GLN A 254 -11.55 4.72 15.43
N ARG A 255 -10.29 4.41 15.09
CA ARG A 255 -9.83 4.38 13.69
C ARG A 255 -10.56 3.31 12.87
N VAL A 256 -10.74 2.10 13.42
CA VAL A 256 -11.51 1.04 12.75
C VAL A 256 -12.99 1.43 12.63
N HIS A 257 -13.56 2.09 13.64
CA HIS A 257 -14.92 2.62 13.56
C HIS A 257 -15.08 3.69 12.48
N GLY A 258 -14.09 4.58 12.31
CA GLY A 258 -14.09 5.53 11.20
C GLY A 258 -14.13 4.83 9.84
N LEU A 259 -13.36 3.75 9.68
CA LEU A 259 -13.37 2.94 8.45
C LEU A 259 -14.71 2.23 8.22
N LEU A 260 -15.38 1.79 9.30
CA LEU A 260 -16.72 1.21 9.27
C LEU A 260 -17.75 2.22 8.75
N VAL A 261 -17.75 3.44 9.31
CA VAL A 261 -18.65 4.54 8.88
C VAL A 261 -18.39 4.90 7.43
N TYR A 262 -17.13 5.02 7.03
CA TYR A 262 -16.75 5.30 5.65
C TYR A 262 -17.28 4.23 4.68
N ARG A 263 -17.13 2.95 5.04
CA ARG A 263 -17.68 1.82 4.27
C ARG A 263 -19.21 1.92 4.17
N ASP A 264 -19.91 2.20 5.27
CA ASP A 264 -21.37 2.37 5.28
C ASP A 264 -21.81 3.49 4.34
N HIS A 265 -21.10 4.61 4.34
CA HIS A 265 -21.36 5.71 3.41
C HIS A 265 -21.12 5.30 1.96
N VAL A 266 -20.01 4.64 1.63
CA VAL A 266 -19.73 4.14 0.27
C VAL A 266 -20.86 3.22 -0.24
N HIS A 267 -21.31 2.26 0.58
CA HIS A 267 -22.44 1.40 0.19
C HIS A 267 -23.76 2.17 0.09
N GLY A 268 -23.96 3.21 0.89
CA GLY A 268 -25.11 4.10 0.78
C GLY A 268 -25.27 4.77 -0.59
N PHE A 269 -24.19 4.88 -1.36
CA PHE A 269 -24.21 5.41 -2.73
C PHE A 269 -24.58 4.38 -3.81
N GLU A 270 -24.60 3.08 -3.50
CA GLU A 270 -24.89 2.04 -4.49
C GLU A 270 -26.22 2.28 -5.22
N PRO A 271 -27.35 2.55 -4.52
CA PRO A 271 -28.63 2.81 -5.19
C PRO A 271 -28.61 4.08 -6.04
N LEU A 272 -27.84 5.10 -5.65
CA LEU A 272 -27.76 6.37 -6.39
C LEU A 272 -26.98 6.18 -7.70
N ILE A 273 -25.85 5.48 -7.64
CA ILE A 273 -25.04 5.18 -8.82
C ILE A 273 -25.75 4.21 -9.75
N GLU A 274 -26.45 3.20 -9.22
CA GLU A 274 -27.28 2.29 -10.01
C GLU A 274 -28.39 3.07 -10.74
N LYS A 275 -29.11 3.95 -10.03
CA LYS A 275 -30.13 4.83 -10.62
C LYS A 275 -29.54 5.73 -11.71
N ARG A 276 -28.39 6.35 -11.46
CA ARG A 276 -27.70 7.21 -12.46
C ARG A 276 -27.35 6.42 -13.72
N LYS A 277 -26.71 5.26 -13.58
CA LYS A 277 -26.34 4.38 -14.70
C LYS A 277 -27.57 3.90 -15.48
N TRP A 278 -28.66 3.60 -14.78
CA TRP A 278 -29.93 3.24 -15.40
C TRP A 278 -30.49 4.39 -16.23
N LEU A 279 -30.53 5.61 -15.69
CA LEU A 279 -30.99 6.80 -16.40
C LEU A 279 -30.11 7.12 -17.62
N GLU A 280 -28.79 7.08 -17.48
CA GLU A 280 -27.83 7.29 -18.57
C GLU A 280 -28.05 6.29 -19.72
N LYS A 281 -28.28 5.02 -19.39
CA LYS A 281 -28.54 3.97 -20.38
C LYS A 281 -29.84 4.23 -21.17
N HIS A 282 -30.92 4.60 -20.49
CA HIS A 282 -32.24 4.78 -21.13
C HIS A 282 -32.45 6.18 -21.72
N ARG A 283 -31.56 7.14 -21.45
CA ARG A 283 -31.57 8.48 -22.05
C ARG A 283 -31.41 8.46 -23.57
N TYR A 284 -30.77 7.44 -24.14
CA TYR A 284 -30.52 7.33 -25.58
C TYR A 284 -31.59 6.55 -26.34
N ASP A 285 -32.36 5.67 -25.67
CA ASP A 285 -33.37 4.82 -26.31
C ASP A 285 -34.68 5.56 -26.68
N GLN A 286 -34.85 6.82 -26.24
CA GLN A 286 -36.06 7.62 -26.54
C GLN A 286 -35.96 8.52 -27.79
N VAL A 287 -34.82 8.55 -28.48
CA VAL A 287 -34.57 9.53 -29.58
C VAL A 287 -35.24 9.16 -30.91
N ASP A 288 -35.93 8.00 -31.04
CA ASP A 288 -36.51 7.55 -32.32
C ASP A 288 -38.05 7.49 -32.38
N SER A 289 -38.78 8.12 -31.45
CA SER A 289 -40.26 8.08 -31.48
C SER A 289 -40.95 9.40 -31.06
N GLY A 290 -41.23 10.28 -32.04
CA GLY A 290 -42.38 11.20 -32.04
C GLY A 290 -42.31 12.49 -31.19
N SER A 291 -41.86 13.57 -31.83
CA SER A 291 -41.43 14.89 -31.31
C SER A 291 -42.38 15.80 -30.49
N VAL A 292 -43.42 15.33 -29.78
CA VAL A 292 -44.32 16.25 -29.04
C VAL A 292 -44.52 15.91 -27.55
N PHE A 293 -44.24 14.67 -27.12
CA PHE A 293 -44.19 14.32 -25.68
C PHE A 293 -42.78 14.42 -25.08
N ASP A 294 -41.79 14.80 -25.89
CA ASP A 294 -40.35 14.66 -25.61
C ASP A 294 -39.77 15.83 -24.78
N GLU A 295 -40.34 17.04 -24.86
CA GLU A 295 -39.88 18.18 -24.05
C GLU A 295 -40.24 18.04 -22.56
N LEU A 296 -41.42 17.49 -22.24
CA LEU A 296 -41.84 17.28 -20.86
C LEU A 296 -41.09 16.11 -20.21
N GLY A 297 -40.90 15.00 -20.94
CA GLY A 297 -40.13 13.86 -20.45
C GLY A 297 -38.63 14.17 -20.28
N SER A 298 -38.04 14.90 -21.22
CA SER A 298 -36.62 15.29 -21.12
C SER A 298 -36.37 16.34 -20.04
N ALA A 299 -37.31 17.24 -19.77
CA ALA A 299 -37.22 18.19 -18.66
C ALA A 299 -37.33 17.48 -17.29
N GLU A 300 -38.23 16.51 -17.15
CA GLU A 300 -38.38 15.73 -15.91
C GLU A 300 -37.17 14.83 -15.65
N LEU A 301 -36.63 14.18 -16.69
CA LEU A 301 -35.39 13.39 -16.59
C LEU A 301 -34.16 14.26 -16.29
N ARG A 302 -34.06 15.46 -16.87
CA ARG A 302 -33.00 16.44 -16.52
C ARG A 302 -33.12 16.87 -15.07
N SER A 303 -34.31 17.27 -14.63
CA SER A 303 -34.57 17.65 -13.24
C SER A 303 -34.23 16.52 -12.26
N ALA A 304 -34.61 15.28 -12.56
CA ALA A 304 -34.27 14.11 -11.74
C ALA A 304 -32.77 13.81 -11.73
N THR A 305 -32.06 14.04 -12.84
CA THR A 305 -30.59 13.90 -12.92
C THR A 305 -29.92 14.98 -12.10
N ASP A 306 -30.34 16.24 -12.25
CA ASP A 306 -29.81 17.38 -11.49
C ASP A 306 -30.05 17.22 -9.98
N GLU A 307 -31.19 16.67 -9.57
CA GLU A 307 -31.49 16.35 -8.18
C GLU A 307 -30.57 15.23 -7.64
N ILE A 308 -30.34 14.18 -8.42
CA ILE A 308 -29.42 13.10 -8.04
C ILE A 308 -27.99 13.62 -7.94
N ASP A 309 -27.55 14.45 -8.88
CA ASP A 309 -26.21 15.06 -8.86
C ASP A 309 -26.04 15.99 -7.66
N SER A 310 -27.08 16.76 -7.32
CA SER A 310 -27.10 17.59 -6.13
C SER A 310 -26.97 16.76 -4.84
N ARG A 311 -27.80 15.72 -4.68
CA ARG A 311 -27.75 14.82 -3.51
C ARG A 311 -26.44 14.05 -3.44
N THR A 312 -25.91 13.62 -4.59
CA THR A 312 -24.61 12.94 -4.66
C THR A 312 -23.51 13.89 -4.23
N ARG A 313 -23.54 15.16 -4.64
CA ARG A 313 -22.57 16.19 -4.22
C ARG A 313 -22.66 16.47 -2.72
N GLU A 314 -23.87 16.64 -2.17
CA GLU A 314 -24.07 16.84 -0.74
C GLU A 314 -23.55 15.65 0.07
N ALA A 315 -23.89 14.43 -0.36
CA ALA A 315 -23.44 13.22 0.29
C ALA A 315 -21.92 12.95 0.07
N MET A 316 -21.33 13.38 -1.04
CA MET A 316 -19.86 13.39 -1.21
C MET A 316 -19.18 14.36 -0.25
N ASN A 317 -19.80 15.51 0.07
CA ASN A 317 -19.24 16.41 1.09
C ASN A 317 -19.18 15.71 2.47
N PHE A 318 -20.19 14.92 2.82
CA PHE A 318 -20.14 14.10 4.04
C PHE A 318 -19.00 13.06 4.00
N LEU A 319 -18.79 12.40 2.86
CA LEU A 319 -17.64 11.50 2.69
C LEU A 319 -16.29 12.20 2.81
N LEU A 320 -16.18 13.42 2.26
CA LEU A 320 -14.97 14.24 2.37
C LEU A 320 -14.70 14.63 3.83
N GLU A 321 -15.72 15.03 4.58
CA GLU A 321 -15.58 15.30 6.01
C GLU A 321 -15.12 14.07 6.79
N ASP A 322 -15.65 12.89 6.49
CA ASP A 322 -15.25 11.65 7.16
C ASP A 322 -13.86 11.17 6.74
N ALA A 323 -13.49 11.33 5.46
CA ALA A 323 -12.13 11.09 4.99
C ALA A 323 -11.13 12.03 5.67
N GLU A 324 -11.50 13.30 5.84
CA GLU A 324 -10.69 14.27 6.57
C GLU A 324 -10.56 13.88 8.06
N ARG A 325 -11.64 13.44 8.70
CA ARG A 325 -11.59 12.89 10.07
C ARG A 325 -10.67 11.68 10.15
N LEU A 326 -10.76 10.74 9.21
CA LEU A 326 -9.87 9.57 9.14
C LEU A 326 -8.40 9.97 8.98
N SER A 327 -8.11 11.05 8.25
CA SER A 327 -6.74 11.55 8.07
C SER A 327 -6.15 12.20 9.33
N LYS A 328 -7.01 12.74 10.21
CA LYS A 328 -6.62 13.43 11.45
C LYS A 328 -6.46 12.48 12.65
N LEU A 329 -6.90 11.23 12.54
CA LEU A 329 -6.90 10.21 13.61
C LEU A 329 -5.68 9.27 13.55
#